data_AF-A2APZ2-F1
#
_entry.id   AF-A2APZ2-F1
#
_cell.length_a   1.000
_cell.length_b   1.000
_cell.length_c   1.000
_cell.angle_alpha   90.00
_cell.angle_beta   90.00
_cell.angle_gamma   90.00
#
_symmetry.space_group_name_H-M   'P 1'
#
loop_
_entity.id
_entity.type
_entity.pdbx_description
1 polymer ?
#
loop_
_entity_poly.entity_id
_entity_poly.type
_entity_poly.pdbx_seq_one_letter_code
_entity_poly.pdbx_strand_id
1 'polypeptide(L)' 'MTSEVIEDEKQFYSKAKTYWKQIPPTVDGMLGGYGHISNIDLNSSRKFLQRFLREGPNKTGTSCALDCGAGIGRITKR' A
#
# COMPACT_ATOMS: atom_id res chain seq x y z
N MET A 1 16.08 15.45 7.71
CA MET A 1 14.68 15.62 7.21
C MET A 1 14.64 15.36 5.71
N THR A 2 13.48 15.10 5.10
CA THR A 2 13.39 14.90 3.63
C THR A 2 13.90 16.11 2.84
N SER A 3 13.87 17.30 3.43
CA SER A 3 14.48 18.53 2.92
C SER A 3 16.00 18.47 2.74
N GLU A 4 16.70 17.50 3.34
CA GLU A 4 18.15 17.29 3.13
C GLU A 4 18.47 16.58 1.81
N VAL A 5 17.48 15.92 1.20
CA VAL A 5 17.66 15.10 -0.01
C VAL A 5 16.68 15.43 -1.14
N ILE A 6 15.60 16.18 -0.85
CA ILE A 6 14.66 16.68 -1.83
C ILE A 6 14.94 18.16 -2.07
N GLU A 7 15.57 18.46 -3.20
CA GLU A 7 15.94 19.83 -3.59
C GLU A 7 14.74 20.62 -4.13
N ASP A 8 13.86 19.96 -4.88
CA ASP A 8 12.68 20.57 -5.52
C ASP A 8 11.45 19.68 -5.31
N GLU A 9 10.54 20.15 -4.46
CA GLU A 9 9.30 19.45 -4.11
C GLU A 9 8.38 19.24 -5.33
N LYS A 10 8.30 20.21 -6.25
CA LYS A 10 7.48 20.07 -7.46
C LYS A 10 8.06 19.01 -8.38
N GLN A 11 9.37 18.96 -8.52
CA GLN A 11 10.04 17.90 -9.28
C GLN A 11 9.90 16.54 -8.61
N PHE A 12 9.99 16.47 -7.28
CA PHE A 12 9.79 15.23 -6.53
C PHE A 12 8.44 14.59 -6.85
N TYR A 13 7.35 15.35 -6.76
CA TYR A 13 6.01 14.83 -7.06
C TYR A 13 5.78 14.57 -8.55
N SER A 14 6.25 15.45 -9.44
CA SER A 14 6.04 15.27 -10.89
C SER A 14 6.81 14.07 -11.45
N LYS A 15 8.03 13.80 -10.96
CA LYS A 15 8.81 12.60 -11.31
C LYS A 15 8.10 11.33 -10.86
N ALA A 16 7.61 11.29 -9.62
CA ALA A 16 6.86 10.14 -9.09
C ALA A 16 5.56 9.86 -9.87
N LYS A 17 4.79 10.91 -10.21
CA LYS A 17 3.59 10.79 -11.05
C LYS A 17 3.91 10.22 -12.45
N THR A 18 4.99 10.70 -13.06
CA THR A 18 5.42 10.25 -14.38
C THR A 18 5.85 8.79 -14.37
N TYR A 19 6.58 8.36 -13.33
CA TYR A 19 6.97 6.96 -13.12
C TYR A 19 5.74 6.04 -13.07
N TRP A 20 4.81 6.29 -12.14
CA TRP A 20 3.64 5.42 -11.94
C TRP A 20 2.70 5.37 -13.14
N LYS A 21 2.67 6.41 -13.98
CA LYS A 21 1.89 6.43 -15.22
C LYS A 21 2.37 5.38 -16.25
N GLN A 22 3.63 4.97 -16.18
CA GLN A 22 4.25 4.03 -17.12
C GLN A 22 4.26 2.59 -16.59
N ILE A 23 4.00 2.38 -15.30
CA ILE A 23 3.98 1.06 -14.69
C ILE A 23 2.71 0.31 -15.10
N PRO A 24 2.81 -0.97 -15.53
CA PRO A 24 1.64 -1.77 -15.86
C PRO A 24 0.69 -1.90 -14.65
N PRO A 25 -0.64 -1.82 -14.87
CA PRO A 25 -1.63 -1.98 -13.81
C PRO A 25 -1.82 -3.46 -13.44
N THR A 26 -0.75 -4.11 -12.97
CA THR A 26 -0.70 -5.53 -12.56
C THR A 26 -0.18 -5.66 -11.14
N VAL A 27 -0.38 -6.82 -10.49
CA VAL A 27 0.19 -7.09 -9.15
C VAL A 27 1.71 -6.94 -9.16
N ASP A 28 2.35 -7.39 -10.23
CA ASP A 28 3.80 -7.29 -10.39
C ASP A 28 4.26 -5.84 -10.59
N GLY A 29 3.50 -5.03 -11.34
CA GLY A 29 3.74 -3.60 -11.45
C GLY A 29 3.61 -2.88 -10.11
N MET A 30 2.61 -3.22 -9.29
CA MET A 30 2.46 -2.63 -7.95
C MET A 30 3.58 -3.04 -6.98
N LEU A 31 4.19 -4.20 -7.20
CA LEU A 31 5.27 -4.75 -6.36
C LEU A 31 6.65 -4.64 -7.01
N GLY A 32 6.79 -3.91 -8.12
CA GLY A 32 8.08 -3.67 -8.79
C GLY A 32 8.85 -4.94 -9.18
N GLY A 33 8.16 -5.97 -9.71
CA GLY A 33 8.78 -7.26 -10.07
C GLY A 33 8.72 -8.33 -8.97
N TYR A 34 8.17 -8.00 -7.80
CA TYR A 34 8.02 -8.92 -6.67
C TYR A 34 6.60 -9.46 -6.52
N GLY A 35 5.85 -9.64 -7.62
CA GLY A 35 4.48 -10.17 -7.57
C GLY A 35 4.33 -11.47 -6.77
N HIS A 36 5.36 -12.32 -6.79
CA HIS A 36 5.41 -13.62 -6.11
C HIS A 36 5.32 -13.56 -4.58
N ILE A 37 5.68 -12.44 -3.93
CA ILE A 37 5.58 -12.30 -2.46
C ILE A 37 4.21 -11.78 -1.99
N SER A 38 3.31 -11.39 -2.91
CA SER A 38 2.03 -10.76 -2.56
C SER A 38 1.22 -11.56 -1.54
N ASN A 39 1.20 -12.89 -1.66
CA ASN A 39 0.46 -13.74 -0.72
C ASN A 39 1.09 -13.75 0.69
N ILE A 40 2.41 -13.65 0.80
CA ILE A 40 3.12 -13.63 2.08
C ILE A 40 2.81 -12.32 2.82
N ASP A 41 2.86 -11.21 2.09
CA ASP A 41 2.50 -9.86 2.58
C ASP A 41 1.03 -9.81 3.07
N LEU A 42 0.08 -10.25 2.24
CA LEU A 42 -1.35 -10.22 2.59
C LEU A 42 -1.68 -11.10 3.80
N ASN A 43 -1.11 -12.31 3.87
CA ASN A 43 -1.34 -13.22 4.99
C ASN A 43 -0.81 -12.64 6.31
N SER A 44 0.33 -11.96 6.28
CA SER A 44 0.92 -11.33 7.46
C SER A 44 0.10 -10.12 7.90
N SER A 45 -0.32 -9.27 6.96
CA SER A 45 -1.19 -8.12 7.21
C SER A 45 -2.54 -8.53 7.81
N ARG A 46 -3.15 -9.62 7.31
CA ARG A 46 -4.39 -10.17 7.88
C ARG A 46 -4.22 -10.60 9.33
N LYS A 47 -3.13 -11.32 9.65
CA LYS A 47 -2.83 -11.75 11.03
C LYS A 47 -2.61 -10.54 11.94
N PHE A 48 -1.87 -9.55 11.47
CA PHE A 48 -1.65 -8.30 12.20
C PHE A 48 -2.98 -7.59 12.53
N LEU A 49 -3.85 -7.45 11.53
CA LEU A 49 -5.15 -6.78 11.70
C LEU A 49 -6.10 -7.54 12.65
N GLN A 50 -6.07 -8.88 12.63
CA GLN A 50 -6.94 -9.72 13.48
C GLN A 50 -6.81 -9.40 14.97
N ARG A 51 -5.62 -9.05 15.45
CA ARG A 51 -5.38 -8.66 16.85
C ARG A 51 -6.28 -7.49 17.25
N PHE A 52 -6.40 -6.48 16.39
CA PHE A 52 -7.20 -5.27 16.65
C PHE A 52 -8.71 -5.50 16.48
N LEU A 53 -9.09 -6.44 15.62
CA LEU A 53 -10.49 -6.73 15.34
C LEU A 53 -11.13 -7.70 16.35
N ARG A 54 -10.34 -8.61 16.93
CA ARG A 54 -10.88 -9.76 17.67
C ARG A 54 -10.56 -9.76 19.16
N GLU A 55 -9.47 -9.14 19.57
CA GLU A 55 -8.95 -9.25 20.94
C GLU A 55 -9.12 -7.95 21.72
N GLY A 56 -9.18 -8.07 23.06
CA GLY A 56 -9.23 -6.94 23.97
C GLY A 56 -10.59 -6.22 24.05
N PRO A 57 -10.70 -5.25 24.98
CA PRO A 57 -11.93 -4.46 25.19
C PRO A 57 -12.14 -3.37 24.12
N ASN A 58 -11.07 -2.93 23.45
CA ASN A 58 -11.07 -1.78 22.53
C ASN A 58 -10.98 -2.21 21.06
N LYS A 59 -11.90 -3.08 20.62
CA LYS A 59 -11.88 -3.64 19.26
C LYS A 59 -12.15 -2.57 18.21
N THR A 60 -11.40 -2.60 17.12
CA THR A 60 -11.66 -1.73 15.95
C THR A 60 -12.91 -2.20 15.21
N GLY A 61 -13.74 -1.25 14.79
CA GLY A 61 -14.92 -1.53 13.97
C GLY A 61 -14.57 -2.05 12.57
N THR A 62 -15.52 -2.69 11.91
CA THR A 62 -15.34 -3.35 10.59
C THR A 62 -16.27 -2.83 9.51
N SER A 63 -16.95 -1.70 9.75
CA SER A 63 -17.97 -1.15 8.85
C SER A 63 -17.38 -0.49 7.60
N CYS A 64 -16.21 0.14 7.71
CA CYS A 64 -15.58 0.88 6.62
C CYS A 64 -14.06 0.91 6.79
N ALA A 65 -13.34 0.88 5.67
CA ALA A 65 -11.90 1.02 5.59
C ALA A 65 -11.52 1.91 4.39
N LEU A 66 -10.33 2.51 4.46
CA LEU A 66 -9.75 3.32 3.38
C LEU A 66 -8.36 2.78 3.03
N ASP A 67 -8.15 2.46 1.76
CA ASP A 67 -6.86 2.00 1.21
C ASP A 67 -6.17 3.16 0.48
N CYS A 68 -5.18 3.77 1.13
CA CYS A 68 -4.47 4.94 0.63
C CYS A 68 -3.32 4.51 -0.29
N GLY A 69 -3.27 5.06 -1.51
CA GLY A 69 -2.28 4.62 -2.50
C GLY A 69 -2.57 3.22 -3.04
N ALA A 70 -3.85 2.84 -3.10
CA ALA A 70 -4.30 1.47 -3.40
C ALA A 70 -3.83 0.90 -4.76
N GLY A 71 -3.40 1.74 -5.70
CA GLY A 71 -3.09 1.33 -7.06
C GLY A 71 -4.28 0.61 -7.70
N ILE A 72 -4.09 -0.63 -8.13
CA ILE A 72 -5.16 -1.47 -8.71
C ILE A 72 -6.03 -2.19 -7.65
N GLY A 73 -5.85 -1.89 -6.37
CA GLY A 73 -6.61 -2.52 -5.28
C GLY A 73 -6.09 -3.91 -4.89
N ARG A 74 -4.76 -4.14 -4.98
CA ARG A 74 -4.14 -5.42 -4.59
C ARG A 74 -4.50 -5.82 -3.15
N ILE A 75 -4.52 -4.86 -2.23
CA ILE A 75 -4.83 -5.06 -0.81
C ILE A 75 -6.35 -5.13 -0.58
N THR A 76 -7.10 -4.23 -1.21
CA THR A 76 -8.57 -4.18 -1.11
C THR A 76 -9.28 -5.43 -1.65
N LYS A 77 -8.69 -6.12 -2.65
CA LYS A 77 -9.30 -7.26 -3.32
C LYS A 77 -9.63 -8.41 -2.34
N ARG A 78 -10.79 -9.02 -2.55
CA ARG A 78 -11.28 -10.21 -1.82
C ARG A 78 -10.52 -11.47 -2.20
#